data_AF-A0A2M8NPN8-F1
#
_entry.id   AF-A0A2M8NPN8-F1
#
_cell.length_a   1.000
_cell.length_b   1.000
_cell.length_c   1.000
_cell.angle_alpha   90.00
_cell.angle_beta   90.00
_cell.angle_gamma   90.00
#
_symmetry.space_group_name_H-M   'P 1'
#
loop_
_entity.id
_entity.type
_entity.pdbx_description
1 polymer ?
#
loop_
_entity_poly.entity_id
_entity_poly.type
_entity_poly.pdbx_seq_one_letter_code
_entity_poly.pdbx_strand_id
1 'polypeptide(L)'
;MNKRMVDFIRALRAAGVRVSLAESMDAMHGVDVIGVQEREPFRAALKTTLIKEARDQKIFDEYFPLFFGSQQPDMQDAAGNMSQQQQQMLQQAMQ
;
A
#
# COMPACT_ATOMS: atom_id res chain seq x y z
N MET A 1 -5.42 10.73 -1.71
CA MET A 1 -4.43 9.94 -2.48
C MET A 1 -3.16 10.75 -2.77
N ASN A 2 -3.27 11.96 -3.33
CA ASN A 2 -2.11 12.75 -3.80
C ASN A 2 -0.98 12.96 -2.78
N LYS A 3 -1.30 13.32 -1.52
CA LYS A 3 -0.28 13.46 -0.48
C LYS A 3 0.51 12.17 -0.26
N ARG A 4 -0.17 11.02 -0.21
CA ARG A 4 0.45 9.71 -0.02
C ARG A 4 1.35 9.31 -1.20
N MET A 5 0.97 9.68 -2.42
CA MET A 5 1.83 9.52 -3.60
C MET A 5 3.08 10.39 -3.54
N VAL A 6 2.95 11.66 -3.15
CA VAL A 6 4.10 12.57 -2.97
C VAL A 6 5.05 12.05 -1.90
N ASP A 7 4.52 11.58 -0.78
CA ASP A 7 5.32 11.00 0.31
C ASP A 7 6.02 9.71 -0.14
N PHE A 8 5.36 8.86 -0.93
CA PHE A 8 5.96 7.66 -1.51
C PHE A 8 7.11 7.99 -2.47
N ILE A 9 6.91 8.94 -3.39
CA ILE A 9 7.97 9.39 -4.33
C ILE A 9 9.16 9.97 -3.57
N ARG A 10 8.91 10.74 -2.50
CA ARG A 10 9.97 11.26 -1.62
C ARG A 10 10.73 10.14 -0.93
N ALA A 11 10.04 9.12 -0.44
CA ALA A 11 10.67 7.97 0.19
C ALA A 11 11.55 7.16 -0.79
N LEU A 12 11.08 6.94 -2.03
CA LEU A 12 11.90 6.31 -3.07
C LEU A 12 13.17 7.12 -3.38
N ARG A 13 13.05 8.45 -3.52
CA ARG A 13 14.21 9.34 -3.71
C ARG A 13 15.19 9.26 -2.53
N ALA A 14 14.69 9.27 -1.31
CA ALA A 14 15.51 9.14 -0.10
C ALA A 14 16.20 7.76 -0.02
N ALA A 15 15.58 6.72 -0.55
CA ALA A 15 16.15 5.37 -0.67
C ALA A 15 17.14 5.22 -1.84
N GLY A 16 17.41 6.29 -2.60
CA GLY A 16 18.39 6.30 -3.69
C GLY A 16 17.82 6.04 -5.08
N VAL A 17 16.50 5.84 -5.23
CA VAL A 17 15.86 5.71 -6.53
C VAL A 17 15.83 7.08 -7.21
N ARG A 18 16.35 7.15 -8.44
CA ARG A 18 16.32 8.38 -9.22
C ARG A 18 14.94 8.54 -9.84
N VAL A 19 14.15 9.47 -9.31
CA VAL A 19 12.84 9.85 -9.86
C VAL A 19 12.87 11.32 -10.24
N SER A 20 12.70 11.61 -11.52
CA SER A 20 12.58 12.97 -12.08
C SER A 20 11.20 13.59 -11.81
N LEU A 21 11.06 14.88 -12.11
CA LEU A 21 9.76 15.56 -12.04
C LEU A 21 8.77 15.01 -13.07
N ALA A 22 9.24 14.73 -14.30
CA ALA A 22 8.43 14.16 -15.37
C ALA A 22 7.82 12.81 -14.96
N GLU A 23 8.64 11.88 -14.45
CA GLU A 23 8.16 10.57 -13.98
C GLU A 23 7.19 10.70 -12.81
N SER A 24 7.36 11.73 -11.96
CA SER A 24 6.40 12.00 -10.89
C SER A 24 5.05 12.42 -11.46
N MET A 25 5.02 13.28 -12.49
CA MET A 25 3.78 13.68 -13.15
C MET A 25 3.13 12.51 -13.90
N ASP A 26 3.92 11.70 -14.60
CA ASP A 26 3.43 10.50 -15.28
C ASP A 26 2.80 9.50 -14.30
N ALA A 27 3.40 9.34 -13.12
CA ALA A 27 2.84 8.50 -12.07
C ALA A 27 1.49 9.04 -11.56
N MET A 28 1.36 10.36 -11.36
CA MET A 28 0.08 10.98 -10.97
C MET A 28 -1.00 10.74 -12.03
N HIS A 29 -0.69 11.04 -13.30
CA HIS A 29 -1.63 10.83 -14.41
C HIS A 29 -1.99 9.35 -14.61
N GLY A 30 -1.01 8.45 -14.53
CA GLY A 30 -1.24 7.02 -14.66
C GLY A 30 -2.18 6.49 -13.59
N VAL A 31 -2.06 6.97 -12.35
CA VAL A 31 -2.98 6.62 -11.26
C VAL A 31 -4.38 7.20 -11.50
N ASP A 32 -4.51 8.40 -12.05
CA ASP A 32 -5.81 8.99 -12.39
C ASP A 32 -6.55 8.19 -13.48
N VAL A 33 -5.80 7.60 -14.43
CA VAL A 33 -6.37 6.76 -15.51
C VAL A 33 -6.71 5.35 -15.04
N ILE A 34 -5.81 4.70 -14.31
CA ILE A 34 -5.97 3.31 -13.87
C ILE A 34 -6.88 3.19 -12.64
N GLY A 35 -6.93 4.23 -11.81
CA GLY A 35 -7.60 4.20 -10.53
C GLY A 35 -6.82 3.38 -9.48
N VAL A 36 -7.44 3.22 -8.30
CA VAL A 36 -6.82 2.62 -7.11
C VAL A 36 -7.61 1.46 -6.52
N GLN A 37 -8.67 1.02 -7.22
CA GLN A 37 -9.58 -0.02 -6.73
C GLN A 37 -8.92 -1.40 -6.76
N GLU A 38 -8.20 -1.67 -7.85
CA GLU A 38 -7.45 -2.91 -8.02
C GLU A 38 -5.97 -2.68 -7.70
N ARG A 39 -5.46 -3.47 -6.74
CA ARG A 39 -4.10 -3.30 -6.23
C ARG A 39 -3.02 -3.51 -7.28
N GLU A 40 -3.12 -4.56 -8.08
CA GLU A 40 -2.07 -4.90 -9.05
C GLU A 40 -1.99 -3.90 -10.20
N PRO A 41 -3.09 -3.48 -10.86
CA PRO A 41 -3.06 -2.40 -11.85
C PRO A 41 -2.47 -1.10 -11.29
N PHE A 42 -2.90 -0.69 -10.09
CA PHE A 42 -2.36 0.50 -9.42
C PHE A 42 -0.85 0.39 -9.15
N ARG A 43 -0.41 -0.76 -8.60
CA ARG A 43 1.01 -1.05 -8.36
C ARG A 43 1.81 -1.02 -9.65
N ALA A 44 1.31 -1.66 -10.71
CA ALA A 44 1.97 -1.72 -12.01
C ALA A 44 2.11 -0.32 -12.64
N ALA A 45 1.08 0.52 -12.57
CA ALA A 45 1.13 1.89 -13.07
C ALA A 45 2.24 2.71 -12.40
N LEU A 46 2.34 2.62 -11.07
CA LEU A 46 3.40 3.28 -10.31
C LEU A 46 4.78 2.72 -10.63
N LYS A 47 4.91 1.39 -10.71
CA LYS A 47 6.19 0.74 -10.96
C LYS A 47 6.74 1.09 -12.34
N THR A 48 5.89 1.07 -13.37
CA THR A 48 6.25 1.41 -14.75
C THR A 48 6.65 2.87 -14.92
N THR A 49 5.97 3.78 -14.23
CA THR A 49 6.25 5.22 -14.32
C THR A 49 7.47 5.63 -13.51
N LEU A 50 7.70 5.04 -12.34
CA LEU A 50 8.73 5.49 -11.38
C LEU A 50 10.07 4.73 -11.46
N ILE A 51 10.12 3.49 -11.96
CA ILE A 51 11.32 2.64 -11.88
C ILE A 51 11.91 2.39 -13.26
N LYS A 52 13.12 2.92 -13.52
CA LYS A 52 13.82 2.78 -14.82
C LYS A 52 15.01 1.84 -14.80
N GLU A 53 15.47 1.46 -13.62
CA GLU A 53 16.67 0.66 -13.44
C GLU A 53 16.31 -0.66 -12.75
N ALA A 54 16.87 -1.77 -13.23
CA ALA A 54 16.60 -3.09 -12.67
C ALA A 54 16.98 -3.18 -11.17
N ARG A 55 18.03 -2.48 -10.75
CA ARG A 55 18.47 -2.44 -9.34
C ARG A 55 17.44 -1.78 -8.40
N ASP A 56 16.61 -0.88 -8.91
CA ASP A 56 15.64 -0.11 -8.11
C ASP A 56 14.31 -0.86 -7.93
N GLN A 57 14.12 -1.97 -8.65
CA GLN A 57 12.92 -2.81 -8.59
C GLN A 57 12.64 -3.32 -7.17
N LYS A 58 13.70 -3.79 -6.48
CA LYS A 58 13.59 -4.34 -5.13
C LYS A 58 13.17 -3.26 -4.12
N ILE A 59 13.72 -2.05 -4.23
CA ILE A 59 13.37 -0.92 -3.37
C ILE A 59 11.89 -0.58 -3.53
N PHE A 60 11.38 -0.53 -4.77
CA PHE A 60 9.97 -0.29 -5.01
C PHE A 60 9.09 -1.36 -4.37
N ASP A 61 9.41 -2.64 -4.56
CA ASP A 61 8.61 -3.76 -4.06
C ASP A 61 8.57 -3.80 -2.52
N GLU A 62 9.64 -3.37 -1.85
CA GLU A 62 9.70 -3.22 -0.38
C GLU A 62 8.90 -2.01 0.12
N TYR A 63 8.99 -0.87 -0.56
CA TYR A 63 8.36 0.37 -0.10
C TYR A 63 6.87 0.44 -0.43
N PHE A 64 6.43 -0.11 -1.57
CA PHE A 64 5.04 0.01 -2.01
C PHE A 64 4.03 -0.50 -0.95
N PRO A 65 4.21 -1.67 -0.31
CA PRO A 65 3.33 -2.13 0.77
C PRO A 65 3.35 -1.23 2.01
N LEU A 66 4.42 -0.48 2.30
CA LEU A 66 4.46 0.41 3.46
C LEU A 66 3.52 1.61 3.29
N PHE A 67 3.34 2.08 2.05
CA PHE A 67 2.51 3.23 1.74
C PHE A 67 1.09 2.83 1.34
N PHE A 68 0.94 1.70 0.65
CA PHE A 68 -0.32 1.28 0.03
C PHE A 68 -0.74 -0.14 0.42
N GLY A 69 -0.07 -0.78 1.37
CA GLY A 69 -0.57 -1.97 2.03
C GLY A 69 -1.78 -1.64 2.91
N SER A 70 -2.64 -2.63 3.12
CA SER A 70 -3.74 -2.58 4.06
C SER A 70 -3.19 -2.36 5.47
N GLN A 71 -3.22 -1.10 5.94
CA GLN A 71 -3.09 -0.78 7.37
C GLN A 71 -4.41 -1.14 8.05
N GLN A 72 -4.62 -2.43 8.28
CA GLN A 72 -5.35 -3.01 9.41
C GLN A 72 -5.33 -4.53 9.22
N PRO A 73 -4.88 -5.33 10.21
CA PRO A 73 -5.54 -6.61 10.42
C PRO A 73 -7.01 -6.25 10.55
N ASP A 74 -7.88 -6.84 9.74
CA ASP A 74 -9.31 -6.69 9.91
C ASP A 74 -9.64 -7.14 11.35
N MET A 75 -9.74 -6.20 12.28
CA MET A 75 -10.27 -6.48 13.61
C MET A 75 -11.75 -6.91 13.50
N GLN A 76 -12.36 -6.71 12.33
CA GLN A 76 -13.65 -7.28 11.94
C GLN A 76 -13.55 -8.80 11.70
N ASP A 77 -12.43 -9.32 11.19
CA ASP A 77 -12.18 -10.77 11.13
C ASP A 77 -11.86 -11.34 12.51
N ALA A 78 -11.14 -10.58 13.35
CA ALA A 78 -10.85 -11.00 14.72
C ALA A 78 -12.10 -11.06 15.62
N ALA A 79 -13.03 -10.10 15.47
CA ALA A 79 -14.30 -10.09 16.21
C ALA A 79 -15.39 -10.97 15.56
N GLY A 80 -15.34 -11.17 14.24
CA GLY A 80 -16.29 -12.00 13.49
C GLY A 80 -16.07 -13.50 13.63
N ASN A 81 -14.88 -13.93 14.08
CA ASN A 81 -14.49 -15.34 14.18
C ASN A 81 -14.38 -15.86 15.62
N MET A 82 -14.97 -15.15 16.60
CA MET A 82 -15.09 -15.70 17.96
C MET A 82 -15.97 -16.95 17.92
N SER A 83 -15.39 -18.11 18.21
CA SER A 83 -16.17 -19.34 18.31
C SER A 83 -17.24 -19.21 19.41
N GLN A 84 -18.36 -19.92 19.27
CA GLN A 84 -19.42 -19.93 20.28
C GLN A 84 -18.89 -20.25 21.69
N GLN A 85 -17.85 -21.08 21.77
CA GLN A 85 -17.14 -21.39 23.01
C GLN A 85 -16.42 -20.18 23.61
N GLN A 86 -15.81 -19.35 22.77
CA GLN A 86 -15.12 -18.13 23.21
C GLN A 86 -16.13 -17.08 23.71
N GLN A 87 -17.28 -16.95 23.06
CA GLN A 87 -18.39 -16.11 23.52
C GLN A 87 -18.94 -16.57 24.88
N GLN A 88 -19.09 -17.88 25.08
CA GLN A 88 -19.54 -18.46 26.36
C GLN A 88 -18.53 -18.22 27.50
N MET A 89 -17.22 -18.35 27.23
CA MET A 89 -16.19 -18.06 28.23
C MET A 89 -16.21 -16.60 28.68
N LEU A 90 -16.39 -15.63 27.76
CA LEU A 90 -16.51 -14.22 28.13
C LEU A 90 -17.76 -13.94 28.96
N GLN A 91 -18.90 -14.58 28.64
CA GLN A 91 -20.12 -14.42 29.45
C GLN A 91 -19.96 -14.96 30.86
N GLN A 92 -19.26 -16.09 31.04
CA GLN A 92 -18.98 -16.65 32.37
C GLN A 92 -18.02 -15.79 33.19
N ALA A 93 -17.09 -15.08 32.56
CA ALA A 93 -16.14 -14.21 33.27
C ALA A 93 -16.74 -12.86 33.70
N MET A 94 -17.90 -12.47 33.16
CA MET A 94 -18.61 -11.22 33.47
C MET A 94 -19.77 -11.39 34.46
N GLN A 95 -20.02 -12.61 34.93
CA GLN A 95 -20.94 -12.94 36.03
C GLN A 95 -20.14 -13.23 37.30
#